data_AF-A0A523KS12-F1
#
_entry.id   AF-A0A523KS12-F1
#
_cell.length_a   1.000
_cell.length_b   1.000
_cell.length_c   1.000
_cell.angle_alpha   90.00
_cell.angle_beta   90.00
_cell.angle_gamma   90.00
#
_symmetry.space_group_name_H-M   'P 1'
#
loop_
_entity.id
_entity.type
_entity.pdbx_description
1 polymer ?
#
loop_
_entity_poly.entity_id
_entity_poly.type
_entity_poly.pdbx_seq_one_letter_code
_entity_poly.pdbx_strand_id
1 'polypeptide(L)'
;MLTIKRTCTNKIITRALRLDGEPLVAILRQGAEDCEPRSDLQQLQDLLDEYSDAMIVYNQHQDAIKLIELIKVPPTQVFIEIRQDTKGVLGLHAIRNTGHRQETLELNYQ
;
A
#
# COMPACT_ATOMS: atom_id res chain seq x y z
N MET A 1 -4.36 -12.34 -9.13
CA MET A 1 -4.60 -12.63 -7.71
C MET A 1 -3.33 -12.30 -6.91
N LEU A 2 -3.45 -11.47 -5.88
CA LEU A 2 -2.36 -11.07 -4.98
C LEU A 2 -2.59 -11.72 -3.62
N THR A 3 -1.57 -12.39 -3.08
CA THR A 3 -1.68 -13.07 -1.79
C THR A 3 -1.08 -12.23 -0.68
N ILE A 4 -1.86 -11.98 0.38
CA ILE A 4 -1.41 -11.27 1.57
C ILE A 4 -1.76 -12.13 2.78
N LYS A 5 -0.82 -12.25 3.72
CA LYS A 5 -1.06 -12.95 4.98
C LYS A 5 -2.12 -12.21 5.79
N ARG A 6 -3.07 -12.94 6.38
CA ARG A 6 -4.09 -12.36 7.28
C ARG A 6 -3.48 -11.57 8.43
N THR A 7 -2.37 -12.06 8.98
CA THR A 7 -1.59 -11.37 10.02
C THR A 7 -1.11 -10.00 9.56
N CYS A 8 -0.59 -9.90 8.34
CA CYS A 8 -0.16 -8.65 7.74
C CYS A 8 -1.34 -7.69 7.51
N THR A 9 -2.46 -8.18 6.96
CA THR A 9 -3.69 -7.37 6.78
C THR A 9 -4.14 -6.74 8.09
N ASN A 10 -4.21 -7.54 9.16
CA ASN A 10 -4.62 -7.05 10.48
C ASN A 10 -3.67 -5.97 11.01
N LYS A 11 -2.36 -6.12 10.81
CA LYS A 11 -1.38 -5.09 11.23
C LYS A 11 -1.51 -3.81 10.41
N ILE A 12 -1.70 -3.90 9.10
CA ILE A 12 -1.93 -2.74 8.23
C ILE A 12 -3.16 -1.97 8.71
N ILE A 13 -4.29 -2.66 8.90
CA ILE A 13 -5.55 -2.05 9.36
C ILE A 13 -5.38 -1.45 10.76
N THR A 14 -4.76 -2.19 11.69
CA THR A 14 -4.53 -1.70 13.06
C THR A 14 -3.65 -0.45 13.06
N ARG A 15 -2.65 -0.38 12.18
CA ARG A 15 -1.79 0.79 12.03
C ARG A 15 -2.55 1.97 11.46
N ALA A 16 -3.38 1.76 10.44
CA ALA A 16 -4.22 2.81 9.88
C ALA A 16 -5.19 3.40 10.92
N LEU A 17 -5.79 2.56 11.76
CA LEU A 17 -6.65 3.02 12.87
C LEU A 17 -5.90 3.83 13.92
N ARG A 18 -4.62 3.54 14.17
CA ARG A 18 -3.78 4.31 15.11
C ARG A 18 -3.36 5.65 14.55
N LEU A 19 -3.24 5.74 13.23
CA LEU A 19 -2.90 6.94 12.47
C LEU A 19 -4.16 7.61 11.92
N ASP A 20 -5.28 7.53 12.64
CA ASP A 20 -6.53 8.15 12.19
C ASP A 20 -6.33 9.67 12.05
N GLY A 21 -6.51 10.17 10.82
CA GLY A 21 -6.21 11.56 10.45
C GLY A 21 -4.75 11.87 10.13
N GLU A 22 -3.85 10.89 10.09
CA GLU A 22 -2.44 11.07 9.72
C GLU A 22 -2.09 10.32 8.42
N PRO A 23 -1.07 10.77 7.65
CA PRO A 23 -0.64 10.06 6.46
C PRO A 23 0.06 8.74 6.82
N LEU A 24 -0.37 7.66 6.17
CA LEU A 24 0.33 6.38 6.19
C LEU A 24 0.76 6.04 4.78
N VAL A 25 2.08 5.91 4.58
CA VAL A 25 2.70 5.26 3.43
C VAL A 25 3.69 4.22 3.95
N ALA A 26 3.69 3.03 3.37
CA ALA A 26 4.53 1.93 3.81
C ALA A 26 4.90 1.02 2.63
N ILE A 27 6.02 0.31 2.77
CA ILE A 27 6.44 -0.73 1.83
C ILE A 27 6.09 -2.10 2.39
N LEU A 28 5.45 -2.93 1.58
CA LEU A 28 5.15 -4.32 1.91
C LEU A 28 5.90 -5.25 0.96
N ARG A 29 6.82 -6.05 1.49
CA ARG A 29 7.52 -7.08 0.72
C ARG A 29 6.65 -8.33 0.55
N GLN A 30 6.85 -9.07 -0.53
CA GLN A 30 6.11 -10.31 -0.77
C GLN A 30 6.37 -11.31 0.38
N GLY A 31 5.29 -11.86 0.96
CA GLY A 31 5.37 -12.83 2.06
C GLY A 31 5.73 -12.26 3.43
N ALA A 32 5.93 -10.94 3.55
CA ALA A 32 6.21 -10.29 4.81
C ALA A 32 5.05 -10.38 5.81
N GLU A 33 5.38 -10.37 7.10
CA GLU A 33 4.41 -10.38 8.21
C GLU A 33 3.89 -8.99 8.57
N ASP A 34 4.50 -7.94 8.06
CA ASP A 34 4.14 -6.54 8.31
C ASP A 34 4.64 -5.65 7.16
N CYS A 35 4.06 -4.46 7.04
CA CYS A 35 4.59 -3.41 6.19
C CYS A 35 5.51 -2.46 6.98
N GLU A 36 6.43 -1.82 6.28
CA GLU A 36 7.43 -0.91 6.84
C GLU A 36 7.05 0.54 6.50
N PRO A 37 6.56 1.34 7.47
CA PRO A 37 6.18 2.73 7.24
C PRO A 37 7.36 3.57 6.76
N ARG A 38 7.12 4.45 5.78
CA ARG A 38 8.09 5.38 5.23
C ARG A 38 7.38 6.70 4.94
N SER A 39 7.93 7.79 5.44
CA SER A 39 7.43 9.15 5.22
C SER A 39 8.32 9.96 4.28
N ASP A 40 9.42 9.38 3.80
CA ASP A 40 10.41 10.04 2.97
C ASP A 40 10.42 9.46 1.55
N LEU A 41 10.40 10.34 0.55
CA LEU A 41 10.34 9.96 -0.87
C LEU A 41 11.61 9.22 -1.31
N GLN A 42 12.78 9.63 -0.83
CA GLN A 42 14.04 9.00 -1.21
C GLN A 42 14.11 7.57 -0.65
N GLN A 43 13.77 7.39 0.62
CA GLN A 43 13.73 6.05 1.24
C GLN A 43 12.70 5.12 0.58
N LEU A 44 11.57 5.66 0.13
CA LEU A 44 10.58 4.91 -0.63
C LEU A 44 11.16 4.46 -1.98
N GLN A 45 11.81 5.36 -2.71
CA GLN A 45 12.41 5.05 -4.00
C GLN A 45 13.54 4.01 -3.86
N ASP A 46 14.44 4.19 -2.87
CA ASP A 46 15.56 3.27 -2.63
C ASP A 46 15.07 1.83 -2.37
N LEU A 47 13.99 1.68 -1.59
CA LEU A 47 13.41 0.36 -1.32
C LEU A 47 12.70 -0.25 -2.53
N LEU A 48 12.07 0.57 -3.36
CA LEU A 48 11.43 0.08 -4.59
C LEU A 48 12.46 -0.34 -5.64
N ASP A 49 13.60 0.35 -5.66
CA ASP A 49 14.73 0.00 -6.52
C ASP A 49 15.45 -1.28 -6.03
N GLU A 50 15.51 -1.49 -4.71
CA GLU A 50 16.07 -2.73 -4.10
C GLU A 50 15.12 -3.93 -4.25
N TYR A 51 13.81 -3.73 -4.08
CA TYR A 51 12.79 -4.79 -4.06
C TYR A 51 11.74 -4.58 -5.15
N SER A 52 12.00 -5.11 -6.34
CA SER A 52 11.12 -4.97 -7.51
C SER A 52 9.71 -5.55 -7.36
N ASP A 53 9.50 -6.44 -6.38
CA ASP A 53 8.23 -7.10 -6.05
C ASP A 53 7.52 -6.46 -4.85
N ALA A 54 8.10 -5.41 -4.27
CA ALA A 54 7.50 -4.70 -3.16
C ALA A 54 6.22 -3.97 -3.57
N MET A 55 5.27 -3.91 -2.65
CA MET A 55 3.98 -3.25 -2.79
C MET A 55 3.96 -1.97 -1.97
N ILE A 56 3.32 -0.93 -2.50
CA ILE A 56 3.17 0.34 -1.78
C ILE A 56 1.82 0.32 -1.07
N VAL A 57 1.82 0.39 0.26
CA VAL A 57 0.62 0.47 1.09
C VAL A 57 0.39 1.93 1.47
N TYR A 58 -0.81 2.45 1.30
CA TYR A 58 -1.11 3.83 1.69
C TYR A 58 -2.56 4.03 2.14
N ASN A 59 -2.84 5.04 2.96
CA ASN A 59 -4.21 5.43 3.32
C ASN A 59 -4.74 6.60 2.48
N GLN A 60 -6.02 6.92 2.63
CA GLN A 60 -6.71 7.98 1.89
C GLN A 60 -6.39 9.41 2.36
N HIS A 61 -5.37 9.58 3.21
CA HIS A 61 -4.94 10.91 3.64
C HIS A 61 -4.32 11.68 2.46
N GLN A 62 -4.65 12.96 2.31
CA GLN A 62 -4.19 13.76 1.17
C GLN A 62 -2.67 13.79 1.01
N ASP A 63 -1.93 13.85 2.12
CA ASP A 63 -0.47 13.88 2.06
C ASP A 63 0.15 12.52 1.72
N ALA A 64 -0.51 11.41 2.06
CA ALA A 64 -0.11 10.08 1.59
C ALA A 64 -0.33 9.96 0.07
N ILE A 65 -1.47 10.46 -0.43
CA ILE A 65 -1.80 10.50 -1.86
C ILE A 65 -0.78 11.34 -2.63
N LYS A 66 -0.47 12.56 -2.17
CA LYS A 66 0.57 13.39 -2.79
C LYS A 66 1.92 12.71 -2.81
N LEU A 67 2.30 12.02 -1.73
CA LEU A 67 3.57 11.32 -1.66
C LEU A 67 3.63 10.21 -2.72
N ILE A 68 2.60 9.37 -2.85
CA ILE A 68 2.59 8.29 -3.85
C ILE A 68 2.57 8.80 -5.30
N GLU A 69 1.96 9.95 -5.57
CA GLU A 69 1.93 10.57 -6.90
C GLU A 69 3.31 11.07 -7.36
N LEU A 70 4.21 11.35 -6.42
CA LEU A 70 5.57 11.80 -6.68
C LEU A 70 6.56 10.65 -6.90
N ILE A 71 6.21 9.40 -6.52
CA ILE A 71 7.09 8.24 -6.65
C ILE A 71 7.22 7.82 -8.10
N LYS A 72 8.45 7.55 -8.56
CA LYS A 72 8.69 6.97 -9.87
C LYS A 72 8.61 5.45 -9.75
N VAL A 73 7.53 4.89 -10.30
CA VAL A 73 7.27 3.45 -10.22
C VAL A 73 7.21 2.81 -11.60
N PRO A 74 7.56 1.52 -11.73
CA PRO A 74 7.36 0.79 -12.99
C PRO A 74 5.87 0.56 -13.27
N PRO A 75 5.48 0.33 -14.55
CA PRO A 75 4.09 -0.01 -14.92
C PRO A 75 3.54 -1.31 -14.30
N THR A 76 4.37 -2.09 -13.63
CA THR A 76 3.96 -3.32 -12.94
C THR A 76 3.76 -3.10 -11.45
N GLN A 77 4.00 -1.89 -10.95
CA GLN A 77 3.91 -1.56 -9.53
C GLN A 77 2.51 -1.86 -8.99
N VAL A 78 2.50 -2.52 -7.84
CA VAL A 78 1.29 -2.80 -7.09
C VAL A 78 1.16 -1.84 -5.92
N PHE A 79 -0.04 -1.29 -5.79
CA PHE A 79 -0.46 -0.40 -4.74
C PHE A 79 -1.55 -1.10 -3.92
N ILE A 80 -1.52 -0.95 -2.61
CA ILE A 80 -2.53 -1.41 -1.67
C ILE A 80 -3.09 -0.18 -0.97
N GLU A 81 -4.25 0.28 -1.42
CA GLU A 81 -4.96 1.38 -0.81
C GLU A 81 -5.77 0.89 0.38
N ILE A 82 -5.62 1.56 1.51
CA ILE A 82 -6.44 1.35 2.70
C ILE A 82 -7.65 2.28 2.59
N ARG A 83 -8.82 1.70 2.32
CA ARG A 83 -10.07 2.44 2.13
C ARG A 83 -10.98 2.28 3.34
N GLN A 84 -11.69 3.32 3.69
CA GLN A 84 -12.78 3.25 4.66
C GLN A 84 -14.12 3.26 3.92
N ASP A 85 -15.00 2.30 4.23
CA ASP A 85 -16.35 2.28 3.69
C ASP A 85 -17.27 3.30 4.40
N THR A 86 -18.51 3.44 3.91
CA THR A 86 -19.50 4.37 4.47
C THR A 86 -19.96 4.02 5.89
N LYS A 87 -19.60 2.83 6.40
CA LYS A 87 -19.89 2.36 7.75
C LYS A 87 -18.67 2.49 8.67
N GLY A 88 -17.57 3.04 8.17
CA GLY A 88 -16.33 3.21 8.93
C GLY A 88 -15.42 1.98 8.94
N VAL A 89 -15.73 0.93 8.18
CA VAL A 89 -14.94 -0.30 8.11
C VAL A 89 -13.77 -0.12 7.16
N LEU A 90 -12.57 -0.42 7.64
CA LEU A 90 -11.36 -0.39 6.82
C LEU A 90 -11.20 -1.67 6.00
N GLY A 91 -10.86 -1.51 4.73
CA GLY A 91 -10.53 -2.59 3.80
C GLY A 91 -9.28 -2.26 2.99
N LEU A 92 -8.69 -3.30 2.40
CA LEU A 92 -7.55 -3.18 1.50
C LEU A 92 -8.04 -3.31 0.06
N HIS A 93 -7.55 -2.44 -0.82
CA HIS A 93 -7.86 -2.44 -2.24
C HIS A 93 -6.55 -2.47 -3.04
N ALA A 94 -6.29 -3.58 -3.74
CA ALA A 94 -5.06 -3.73 -4.51
C ALA A 94 -5.24 -3.26 -5.96
N ILE A 95 -4.30 -2.44 -6.43
CA ILE A 95 -4.31 -1.83 -7.77
C ILE A 95 -2.94 -2.07 -8.41
N ARG A 96 -2.92 -2.46 -9.68
CA ARG A 96 -1.72 -2.47 -10.50
C ARG A 96 -1.82 -1.41 -11.58
N ASN A 97 -0.77 -0.61 -11.76
CA ASN A 97 -0.80 0.52 -12.68
C ASN A 97 -0.11 0.21 -14.01
N THR A 98 -0.77 -0.51 -14.91
CA THR A 98 -0.24 -0.88 -16.23
C THR A 98 -0.30 0.25 -17.25
N GLY A 99 0.59 1.26 -17.12
CA GLY A 99 0.92 2.29 -18.13
C GLY A 99 -0.20 3.24 -18.58
N HIS A 100 -1.31 2.70 -19.06
CA HIS A 100 -2.51 3.41 -19.50
C HIS A 100 -3.80 2.93 -18.81
N ARG A 101 -3.71 1.91 -17.94
CA ARG A 101 -4.88 1.36 -17.25
C ARG A 101 -4.54 0.90 -15.83
N GLN A 102 -5.40 1.25 -14.88
CA GLN A 102 -5.41 0.66 -13.55
C GLN A 102 -6.22 -0.64 -13.58
N GLU A 103 -5.60 -1.71 -13.09
CA GLU A 103 -6.23 -3.01 -12.91
C GLU A 103 -6.46 -3.24 -11.41
N THR A 104 -7.69 -3.56 -11.01
CA THR A 104 -7.95 -4.00 -9.63
C THR A 104 -7.56 -5.47 -9.49
N LEU A 105 -6.72 -5.76 -8.51
CA LEU A 105 -6.27 -7.12 -8.21
C LEU A 105 -7.13 -7.74 -7.11
N GLU A 106 -7.56 -8.98 -7.32
CA GLU A 106 -8.19 -9.77 -6.26
C GLU A 106 -7.18 -10.10 -5.16
N LEU A 107 -7.53 -9.77 -3.91
CA LEU A 107 -6.76 -10.09 -2.71
C LEU A 107 -7.17 -11.45 -2.16
N ASN A 108 -6.20 -12.36 -2.04
CA ASN A 108 -6.37 -13.65 -1.37
C ASN A 108 -5.69 -13.61 0.00
N TYR A 109 -6.48 -13.81 1.06
CA TYR A 109 -6.04 -13.75 2.44
C TYR A 109 -5.70 -15.14 2.98
N GLN A 110 -4.41 -15.46 3.00
CA GLN A 110 -3.88 -16.72 3.52
C GLN A 110 -3.54 -16.65 5.01
#